data_AF-A0AA42HBV1-F1
#
_entry.id   AF-A0AA42HBV1-F1
#
_cell.length_a   1.000
_cell.length_b   1.000
_cell.length_c   1.000
_cell.angle_alpha   90.00
_cell.angle_beta   90.00
_cell.angle_gamma   90.00
#
_symmetry.space_group_name_H-M   'P 1'
#
loop_
_entity.id
_entity.type
_entity.pdbx_description
1 polymer ?
#
loop_
_entity_poly.entity_id
_entity_poly.type
_entity_poly.pdbx_seq_one_letter_code
_entity_poly.pdbx_strand_id
1 'polypeptide(L)'
;MKKMLLIGAMLLSGTAAAETVLFEPADGRRYVGDEFNAREAKQVLYQDRPCQLPIVNAKDMHEYASPITHPSKACWGRLLGGDVVVVFDDGYTLKMPESAFVTATVDKTGQARVTKSVYKRP
;
A
#
# COMPACT_ATOMS: atom_id res chain seq x y z
N MET A 1 18.70 -37.43 40.44
CA MET A 1 19.19 -36.21 39.76
C MET A 1 18.23 -35.88 38.63
N LYS A 2 17.40 -34.85 38.80
CA LYS A 2 16.44 -34.37 37.79
C LYS A 2 17.11 -33.27 36.98
N LYS A 3 17.32 -33.48 35.68
CA LYS A 3 17.58 -32.40 34.73
C LYS A 3 16.67 -32.61 33.53
N MET A 4 15.48 -32.03 33.64
CA MET A 4 14.56 -31.84 32.53
C MET A 4 15.17 -30.79 31.59
N LEU A 5 15.42 -31.19 30.35
CA LEU A 5 15.70 -30.26 29.24
C LEU A 5 14.38 -30.09 28.47
N LEU A 6 13.59 -29.08 28.85
CA LEU A 6 12.60 -28.50 27.96
C LEU A 6 13.30 -27.44 27.11
N ILE A 7 13.65 -27.80 25.88
CA ILE A 7 14.01 -26.82 24.86
C ILE A 7 12.69 -26.35 24.26
N GLY A 8 12.23 -25.19 24.73
CA GLY A 8 11.05 -24.51 24.22
C GLY A 8 11.27 -24.11 22.77
N ALA A 9 10.52 -24.75 21.87
CA ALA A 9 10.32 -24.27 20.52
C ALA A 9 9.54 -22.95 20.60
N MET A 10 10.25 -21.82 20.59
CA MET A 10 9.64 -20.54 20.30
C MET A 10 9.11 -20.59 18.86
N LEU A 11 7.80 -20.78 18.76
CA LEU A 11 7.02 -20.48 17.57
C LEU A 11 7.23 -19.00 17.27
N LEU A 12 8.18 -18.70 16.38
CA LEU A 12 8.22 -17.45 15.64
C LEU A 12 7.00 -17.46 14.73
N SER A 13 5.84 -17.10 15.30
CA SER A 13 4.69 -16.64 14.54
C SER A 13 5.13 -15.39 13.81
N GLY A 14 5.78 -15.58 12.66
CA GLY A 14 6.19 -14.50 11.79
C GLY A 14 4.95 -13.69 11.48
N THR A 15 4.86 -12.51 12.07
CA THR A 15 3.95 -11.47 11.60
C THR A 15 4.28 -11.31 10.13
N ALA A 16 3.43 -11.84 9.24
CA ALA A 16 3.56 -11.61 7.82
C ALA A 16 3.63 -10.10 7.67
N ALA A 17 4.79 -9.58 7.23
CA ALA A 17 5.01 -8.14 7.13
C ALA A 17 3.88 -7.55 6.29
N ALA A 18 2.99 -6.80 6.95
CA ALA A 18 1.89 -6.16 6.29
C ALA A 18 2.42 -4.86 5.71
N GLU A 19 2.19 -4.65 4.42
CA GLU A 19 2.66 -3.47 3.71
C GLU A 19 1.66 -2.35 3.88
N THR A 20 2.15 -1.12 4.08
CA THR A 20 1.27 0.04 4.15
C THR A 20 1.02 0.56 2.74
N VAL A 21 -0.25 0.77 2.39
CA VAL A 21 -0.66 1.28 1.08
C VAL A 21 -1.60 2.48 1.21
N LEU A 22 -1.54 3.35 0.21
CA LEU A 22 -2.61 4.29 -0.09
C LEU A 22 -3.46 3.72 -1.22
N PHE A 23 -4.78 3.80 -1.09
CA PHE A 23 -5.69 3.45 -2.19
C PHE A 23 -6.84 4.43 -2.26
N GLU A 24 -7.30 4.68 -3.48
CA GLU A 24 -8.47 5.52 -3.73
C GLU A 24 -9.72 4.65 -3.61
N PRO A 25 -10.63 4.93 -2.67
CA PRO A 25 -11.76 4.06 -2.36
C PRO A 25 -12.87 4.02 -3.43
N ALA A 26 -12.72 4.72 -4.56
CA ALA A 26 -13.74 4.87 -5.60
C ALA A 26 -15.13 5.19 -4.99
N ASP A 27 -16.22 4.67 -5.58
CA ASP A 27 -17.60 4.94 -5.14
C ASP A 27 -17.96 4.24 -3.82
N GLY A 28 -17.18 3.25 -3.40
CA GLY A 28 -17.42 2.45 -2.20
C GLY A 28 -16.68 3.03 -1.01
N ARG A 29 -17.25 4.04 -0.34
CA ARG A 29 -16.70 4.63 0.90
C ARG A 29 -16.13 3.55 1.82
N ARG A 30 -14.85 3.67 2.17
CA ARG A 30 -14.14 2.70 3.03
C ARG A 30 -13.82 3.32 4.38
N TYR A 31 -14.21 2.66 5.47
CA TYR A 31 -14.02 3.11 6.84
C TYR A 31 -12.93 2.30 7.53
N VAL A 32 -12.39 2.84 8.63
CA VAL A 32 -11.42 2.11 9.46
C VAL A 32 -12.00 0.77 9.91
N GLY A 33 -11.20 -0.28 9.78
CA GLY A 33 -11.56 -1.66 10.09
C GLY A 33 -12.13 -2.45 8.91
N ASP A 34 -12.63 -1.76 7.87
CA ASP A 34 -13.17 -2.43 6.68
C ASP A 34 -12.07 -3.22 5.97
N GLU A 35 -12.48 -4.32 5.35
CA GLU A 35 -11.60 -5.24 4.62
C GLU A 35 -11.89 -5.19 3.12
N PHE A 36 -10.86 -5.40 2.32
CA PHE A 36 -10.98 -5.50 0.86
C PHE A 36 -9.79 -6.24 0.25
N ASN A 37 -9.95 -6.74 -0.97
CA ASN A 37 -8.86 -7.32 -1.73
C ASN A 37 -8.09 -6.21 -2.47
N ALA A 38 -6.83 -5.97 -2.11
CA ALA A 38 -6.01 -4.94 -2.76
C ALA A 38 -5.74 -5.26 -4.24
N ARG A 39 -5.83 -6.53 -4.65
CA ARG A 39 -5.69 -6.96 -6.05
C ARG A 39 -6.91 -6.59 -6.90
N GLU A 40 -7.99 -6.17 -6.27
CA GLU A 40 -9.20 -5.67 -6.94
C GLU A 40 -9.30 -4.13 -6.90
N ALA A 41 -8.29 -3.45 -6.34
CA ALA A 41 -8.27 -2.00 -6.39
C ALA A 41 -7.89 -1.52 -7.80
N LYS A 42 -8.47 -0.40 -8.23
CA LYS A 42 -8.05 0.28 -9.48
C LYS A 42 -6.59 0.72 -9.41
N GLN A 43 -6.16 1.17 -8.23
CA GLN A 43 -4.79 1.60 -7.98
C GLN A 43 -4.38 1.38 -6.52
N VAL A 44 -3.11 1.04 -6.32
CA VAL A 44 -2.47 0.81 -5.03
C VAL A 44 -1.10 1.49 -5.04
N LEU A 45 -0.89 2.37 -4.06
CA LEU A 45 0.34 3.14 -3.87
C LEU A 45 1.06 2.54 -2.66
N TYR A 46 2.06 1.69 -2.90
CA TYR A 46 2.82 1.04 -1.81
C TYR A 46 3.79 2.03 -1.20
N GLN A 47 3.83 2.14 0.13
CA GLN A 47 4.68 3.12 0.81
C GLN A 47 6.13 2.65 1.00
N ASP A 48 6.35 1.33 1.08
CA ASP A 48 7.66 0.76 1.44
C ASP A 48 8.38 0.11 0.26
N ARG A 49 7.68 -0.08 -0.87
CA ARG A 49 8.26 -0.69 -2.07
C ARG A 49 8.99 0.38 -2.90
N PRO A 50 10.26 0.17 -3.25
CA PRO A 50 11.02 1.14 -4.04
C PRO A 50 10.54 1.19 -5.50
N CYS A 51 10.52 2.39 -6.08
CA CYS A 51 10.32 2.59 -7.50
C CYS A 51 11.36 1.82 -8.33
N GLN A 52 10.90 1.10 -9.36
CA GLN A 52 11.75 0.32 -10.28
C GLN A 52 11.91 0.97 -11.66
N LEU A 53 11.28 2.13 -11.90
CA LEU A 53 11.43 2.83 -13.17
C LEU A 53 12.79 3.54 -13.26
N PRO A 54 13.42 3.58 -14.44
CA PRO A 54 14.71 4.23 -14.65
C PRO A 54 14.56 5.76 -14.77
N ILE A 55 13.92 6.40 -13.79
CA ILE A 55 13.70 7.85 -13.74
C ILE A 55 14.67 8.52 -12.77
N VAL A 56 15.04 9.78 -13.06
CA VAL A 56 16.08 10.52 -12.31
C VAL A 56 15.82 10.55 -10.79
N ASN A 57 14.57 10.68 -10.38
CA ASN A 57 14.17 10.77 -8.97
C ASN A 57 13.61 9.45 -8.40
N ALA A 58 13.88 8.31 -9.03
CA ALA A 58 13.33 7.01 -8.61
C ALA A 58 13.63 6.68 -7.14
N LYS A 59 14.80 7.07 -6.64
CA LYS A 59 15.22 6.84 -5.24
C LYS A 59 14.31 7.50 -4.20
N ASP A 60 13.60 8.56 -4.59
CA ASP A 60 12.71 9.34 -3.73
C ASP A 60 11.23 8.97 -3.99
N MET A 61 10.99 7.90 -4.76
CA MET A 61 9.67 7.44 -5.19
C MET A 61 9.46 5.97 -4.85
N HIS A 62 8.19 5.56 -4.88
CA HIS A 62 7.72 4.25 -4.48
C HIS A 62 6.92 3.56 -5.57
N GLU A 63 6.71 2.25 -5.43
CA GLU A 63 5.95 1.44 -6.39
C GLU A 63 4.47 1.82 -6.41
N TYR A 64 3.96 2.04 -7.63
CA TYR A 64 2.54 2.11 -7.93
C TYR A 64 2.13 0.83 -8.66
N ALA A 65 0.97 0.29 -8.31
CA ALA A 65 0.35 -0.82 -9.02
C ALA A 65 -1.10 -0.47 -9.42
N SER A 66 -1.50 -0.86 -10.62
CA SER A 66 -2.89 -0.84 -11.10
C SER A 66 -3.31 -2.26 -11.47
N PRO A 67 -3.71 -3.09 -10.48
CA PRO A 67 -3.98 -4.51 -10.69
C PRO A 67 -5.07 -4.80 -11.72
N ILE A 68 -6.13 -3.98 -11.76
CA ILE A 68 -7.26 -4.18 -12.68
C ILE A 68 -7.08 -3.40 -13.98
N THR A 69 -6.71 -2.13 -13.87
CA THR A 69 -7.11 -1.18 -14.91
C THR A 69 -6.15 -1.11 -16.08
N HIS A 70 -4.84 -1.22 -15.89
CA HIS A 70 -3.81 -1.30 -16.94
C HIS A 70 -2.50 -1.72 -16.27
N PRO A 71 -1.69 -2.66 -16.80
CA PRO A 71 -0.41 -3.03 -16.20
C PRO A 71 0.69 -1.98 -16.46
N SER A 72 0.34 -0.69 -16.61
CA SER A 72 1.34 0.36 -16.74
C SER A 72 2.13 0.43 -15.45
N LYS A 73 3.45 0.32 -15.57
CA LYS A 73 4.34 0.48 -14.44
C LYS A 73 4.38 1.97 -14.14
N ALA A 74 4.23 2.32 -12.88
CA ALA A 74 4.39 3.70 -12.47
C ALA A 74 5.16 3.76 -11.16
N CYS A 75 5.65 4.95 -10.87
CA CYS A 75 6.18 5.28 -9.56
C CYS A 75 5.39 6.44 -8.99
N TRP A 76 5.26 6.50 -7.68
CA TRP A 76 4.57 7.60 -7.02
C TRP A 76 5.42 8.23 -5.91
N GLY A 77 5.12 9.48 -5.56
CA GLY A 77 5.79 10.19 -4.47
C GLY A 77 4.91 11.30 -3.91
N ARG A 78 5.28 11.83 -2.74
CA ARG A 78 4.60 12.94 -2.08
C ARG A 78 5.19 14.28 -2.51
N LEU A 79 4.33 15.28 -2.68
CA LEU A 79 4.71 16.67 -2.94
C LEU A 79 4.51 17.53 -1.68
N LEU A 80 5.22 18.65 -1.58
CA LEU A 80 5.19 19.57 -0.43
C LEU A 80 3.81 20.22 -0.16
N GLY A 81 2.82 20.04 -1.05
CA GLY A 81 1.45 20.57 -0.93
C GLY A 81 0.40 19.57 -0.43
N GLY A 82 0.80 18.35 -0.04
CA GLY A 82 -0.16 17.30 0.34
C GLY A 82 -0.78 16.57 -0.85
N ASP A 83 -0.25 16.79 -2.05
CA ASP A 83 -0.56 16.00 -3.24
C ASP A 83 0.40 14.81 -3.34
N VAL A 84 -0.07 13.76 -4.01
CA VAL A 84 0.77 12.70 -4.58
C VAL A 84 0.94 12.93 -6.08
N VAL A 85 2.11 12.58 -6.61
CA VAL A 85 2.36 12.49 -8.05
C VAL A 85 2.56 11.02 -8.41
N VAL A 86 1.94 10.59 -9.51
CA VAL A 86 2.19 9.30 -10.17
C VAL A 86 2.87 9.61 -11.50
N VAL A 87 4.00 8.96 -11.77
CA VAL A 87 4.77 9.07 -13.00
C VAL A 87 4.76 7.70 -13.67
N PHE A 88 4.11 7.61 -14.81
CA PHE A 88 3.98 6.39 -15.58
C PHE A 88 5.24 6.13 -16.43
N ASP A 89 5.40 4.90 -16.88
CA ASP A 89 6.54 4.44 -17.69
C ASP A 89 6.63 5.11 -19.07
N ASP A 90 5.53 5.68 -19.58
CA ASP A 90 5.48 6.52 -20.78
C ASP A 90 5.79 8.01 -20.52
N GLY A 91 6.08 8.38 -19.28
CA GLY A 91 6.36 9.75 -18.86
C GLY A 91 5.11 10.61 -18.61
N TYR A 92 3.91 10.07 -18.81
CA TYR A 92 2.68 10.73 -18.36
C TYR A 92 2.70 10.89 -16.83
N THR A 93 2.12 11.98 -16.35
CA THR A 93 2.05 12.26 -14.92
C THR A 93 0.64 12.59 -14.48
N LEU A 94 0.24 12.02 -13.34
CA LEU A 94 -1.02 12.32 -12.67
C LEU A 94 -0.74 12.93 -11.30
N LYS A 95 -1.48 13.97 -10.93
CA LYS A 95 -1.44 14.58 -9.59
C LYS A 95 -2.80 14.47 -8.94
N MET A 96 -2.82 14.06 -7.67
CA MET A 96 -4.03 13.89 -6.88
C MET A 96 -3.77 14.31 -5.44
N PRO A 97 -4.76 14.87 -4.73
CA PRO A 97 -4.60 15.15 -3.31
C PRO A 97 -4.45 13.84 -2.51
N GLU A 98 -3.46 13.75 -1.62
CA GLU A 98 -3.28 12.58 -0.74
C GLU A 98 -4.52 12.37 0.15
N SER A 99 -5.26 13.46 0.44
CA SER A 99 -6.51 13.41 1.19
C SER A 99 -7.68 12.74 0.45
N ALA A 100 -7.52 12.33 -0.81
CA ALA A 100 -8.49 11.47 -1.50
C ALA A 100 -8.27 9.97 -1.21
N PHE A 101 -7.12 9.61 -0.64
CA PHE A 101 -6.73 8.24 -0.39
C PHE A 101 -7.03 7.83 1.05
N VAL A 102 -7.42 6.57 1.20
CA VAL A 102 -7.45 5.90 2.50
C VAL A 102 -6.18 5.09 2.68
N THR A 103 -5.77 4.87 3.92
CA THR A 103 -4.60 4.05 4.26
C THR A 103 -5.05 2.66 4.69
N ALA A 104 -4.36 1.64 4.21
CA ALA A 104 -4.59 0.26 4.61
C ALA A 104 -3.28 -0.50 4.84
N THR A 105 -3.36 -1.57 5.62
CA THR A 105 -2.32 -2.59 5.72
C THR A 105 -2.71 -3.78 4.85
N VAL A 106 -1.83 -4.22 3.97
CA VAL A 106 -2.05 -5.35 3.05
C VAL A 106 -1.14 -6.51 3.45
N ASP A 107 -1.70 -7.71 3.60
CA ASP A 107 -0.91 -8.90 3.88
C ASP A 107 -0.37 -9.56 2.59
N LYS A 108 0.42 -10.63 2.76
CA LYS A 108 1.01 -11.38 1.63
C LYS A 108 -0.02 -12.03 0.69
N THR A 109 -1.25 -12.24 1.17
CA THR A 109 -2.34 -12.79 0.35
C THR A 109 -3.02 -11.71 -0.51
N GLY A 110 -2.74 -10.43 -0.24
CA GLY A 110 -3.40 -9.28 -0.86
C GLY A 110 -4.65 -8.82 -0.10
N GLN A 111 -4.95 -9.43 1.05
CA GLN A 111 -6.03 -9.00 1.91
C GLN A 111 -5.62 -7.71 2.62
N ALA A 112 -6.46 -6.70 2.51
CA ALA A 112 -6.21 -5.38 3.07
C ALA A 112 -7.21 -5.06 4.19
N ARG A 113 -6.74 -4.32 5.19
CA ARG A 113 -7.55 -3.72 6.25
C ARG A 113 -7.31 -2.22 6.31
N VAL A 114 -8.37 -1.43 6.25
CA VAL A 114 -8.30 0.04 6.33
C VAL A 114 -7.89 0.46 7.74
N THR A 115 -6.82 1.25 7.83
CA THR A 115 -6.29 1.80 9.08
C THR A 115 -6.54 3.30 9.22
N LYS A 116 -6.72 4.02 8.11
CA LYS A 116 -7.12 5.44 8.09
C LYS A 116 -8.12 5.69 6.98
N SER A 117 -9.23 6.35 7.31
CA SER A 117 -10.27 6.72 6.34
C SER A 117 -10.39 8.24 6.19
N VAL A 118 -10.75 8.68 4.99
CA VAL A 118 -11.14 10.07 4.67
C VAL A 118 -12.65 10.29 4.94
N TYR A 119 -13.40 9.21 5.17
CA TYR A 119 -14.82 9.23 5.50
C TYR A 119 -15.04 9.01 6.99
N LYS A 120 -16.09 9.63 7.52
CA LYS A 120 -16.58 9.37 8.89
C LYS A 120 -17.76 8.41 8.81
N ARG A 121 -17.81 7.41 9.70
CA ARG A 121 -19.01 6.56 9.82
C ARG A 121 -20.19 7.47 10.21
N PRO A 122 -21.36 7.30 9.58
CA PRO A 122 -22.57 7.99 9.99
C PRO A 122 -22.99 7.59 11.40
#